data_AF-T1GP45-F1
#
_entry.id   AF-T1GP45-F1
#
_cell.length_a   1.000
_cell.length_b   1.000
_cell.length_c   1.000
_cell.angle_alpha   90.00
_cell.angle_beta   90.00
_cell.angle_gamma   90.00
#
_symmetry.space_group_name_H-M   'P 1'
#
loop_
_entity.id
_entity.type
_entity.pdbx_description
1 polymer ?
#
loop_
_entity_poly.entity_id
_entity_poly.type
_entity_poly.pdbx_seq_one_letter_code
_entity_poly.pdbx_strand_id
1 'polypeptide(L)'
;MTLESDKADGFDRALELTIWKFNAVIIFLAGIVLGTIYLESTTMNFVLPISQCDIHWTQNERNLLGAVTYIGIIISSHFWGSLGDSKGRKIVLCPTLIVGFILSLLSSFSNSFAVMFTLRLFNGIW
;
A
#
# COMPACT_ATOMS: atom_id res chain seq x y z
N MET A 1 -7.26 4.83 -39.92
CA MET A 1 -7.83 5.72 -38.88
C MET A 1 -9.23 5.30 -38.46
N THR A 2 -10.13 4.92 -39.38
CA THR A 2 -11.50 4.45 -39.04
C THR A 2 -11.57 3.05 -38.42
N LEU A 3 -10.62 2.15 -38.70
CA LEU A 3 -10.59 0.79 -38.15
C LEU A 3 -10.13 0.71 -36.67
N GLU A 4 -9.49 1.77 -36.16
CA GLU A 4 -9.01 1.83 -34.78
C GLU A 4 -10.10 2.39 -33.85
N SER A 5 -10.90 3.35 -34.36
CA SER A 5 -12.11 3.87 -33.67
C SER A 5 -13.18 2.80 -33.52
N ASP A 6 -13.48 2.03 -34.58
CA ASP A 6 -14.54 1.00 -34.55
C ASP A 6 -14.22 -0.15 -33.57
N LYS A 7 -12.93 -0.48 -33.40
CA LYS A 7 -12.46 -1.44 -32.38
C LYS A 7 -12.53 -0.88 -30.97
N ALA A 8 -12.22 0.41 -30.77
CA ALA A 8 -12.35 1.08 -29.49
C ALA A 8 -13.82 1.16 -29.06
N ASP A 9 -14.70 1.57 -29.97
CA ASP A 9 -16.14 1.65 -29.75
C ASP A 9 -16.76 0.27 -29.45
N GLY A 10 -16.28 -0.80 -30.10
CA GLY A 10 -16.69 -2.17 -29.82
C GLY A 10 -16.20 -2.70 -28.46
N PHE A 11 -14.99 -2.32 -28.04
CA PHE A 11 -14.39 -2.73 -26.77
C PHE A 11 -15.06 -2.02 -25.58
N ASP A 12 -15.26 -0.70 -25.69
CA ASP A 12 -15.96 0.09 -24.67
C ASP A 12 -17.42 -0.33 -24.52
N ARG A 13 -18.08 -0.67 -25.64
CA ARG A 13 -19.46 -1.18 -25.62
C ARG A 13 -19.56 -2.60 -25.08
N ALA A 14 -18.57 -3.47 -25.32
CA ALA A 14 -18.48 -4.77 -24.67
C ALA A 14 -18.25 -4.63 -23.15
N LEU A 15 -17.43 -3.65 -22.73
CA LEU A 15 -17.25 -3.25 -21.33
C LEU A 15 -18.57 -2.77 -20.71
N GLU A 16 -19.29 -1.84 -21.35
CA GLU A 16 -20.59 -1.40 -20.82
C GLU A 16 -21.61 -2.55 -20.73
N LEU A 17 -21.60 -3.48 -21.68
CA LEU A 17 -22.55 -4.60 -21.75
C LEU A 17 -22.28 -5.70 -20.72
N THR A 18 -21.04 -5.92 -20.30
CA THR A 18 -20.71 -6.93 -19.26
C THR A 18 -20.56 -6.33 -17.85
N ILE A 19 -20.42 -5.01 -17.67
CA ILE A 19 -19.51 -4.49 -16.62
C ILE A 19 -19.96 -3.18 -15.93
N TRP A 20 -21.20 -3.03 -15.48
CA TRP A 20 -21.53 -1.94 -14.51
C TRP A 20 -21.39 -2.39 -13.05
N LYS A 21 -22.05 -3.49 -12.66
CA LYS A 21 -21.97 -4.02 -11.28
C LYS A 21 -20.58 -4.58 -10.95
N PHE A 22 -19.93 -5.25 -11.91
CA PHE A 22 -18.61 -5.84 -11.70
C PHE A 22 -17.49 -4.78 -11.61
N ASN A 23 -17.47 -3.77 -12.50
CA ASN A 23 -16.50 -2.67 -12.38
C ASN A 23 -16.73 -1.85 -11.11
N ALA A 24 -17.99 -1.57 -10.75
CA ALA A 24 -18.29 -0.85 -9.50
C ALA A 24 -17.70 -1.57 -8.28
N VAL A 25 -17.80 -2.90 -8.22
CA VAL A 25 -17.22 -3.70 -7.14
C VAL A 25 -15.69 -3.62 -7.13
N ILE A 26 -15.02 -3.71 -8.29
CA ILE A 26 -13.56 -3.63 -8.36
C ILE A 26 -13.06 -2.24 -7.97
N ILE A 27 -13.71 -1.17 -8.44
CA ILE A 27 -13.36 0.21 -8.09
C ILE A 27 -13.54 0.42 -6.58
N PHE A 28 -14.63 -0.07 -6.01
CA PHE A 28 -14.87 0.01 -4.57
C PHE A 28 -13.81 -0.73 -3.76
N LEU A 29 -13.46 -1.96 -4.18
CA LEU A 29 -12.41 -2.75 -3.54
C LEU A 29 -11.03 -2.07 -3.62
N ALA A 30 -10.69 -1.51 -4.78
CA ALA A 30 -9.46 -0.75 -4.97
C ALA A 30 -9.43 0.50 -4.08
N GLY A 31 -10.57 1.19 -3.93
CA GLY A 31 -10.72 2.31 -3.03
C GLY A 31 -10.47 1.93 -1.56
N ILE A 32 -11.01 0.79 -1.11
CA ILE A 32 -10.74 0.27 0.24
C ILE A 32 -9.25 0.01 0.43
N VAL A 33 -8.60 -0.68 -0.52
CA VAL A 33 -7.17 -1.00 -0.44
C VAL A 33 -6.31 0.26 -0.36
N LEU A 34 -6.57 1.24 -1.24
CA LEU A 34 -5.86 2.52 -1.21
C LEU A 34 -6.11 3.28 0.10
N GLY A 35 -7.34 3.26 0.61
CA GLY A 35 -7.69 3.85 1.90
C GLY A 35 -6.92 3.22 3.06
N THR A 36 -6.80 1.90 3.09
CA THR A 36 -6.01 1.18 4.10
C THR A 36 -4.54 1.59 4.06
N ILE A 37 -3.92 1.62 2.88
CA ILE A 37 -2.50 2.00 2.72
C ILE A 37 -2.27 3.46 3.15
N TYR A 38 -3.21 4.35 2.83
CA TYR A 38 -3.17 5.74 3.24
C TYR A 38 -3.21 5.88 4.77
N LEU A 39 -4.18 5.21 5.41
CA LEU A 39 -4.30 5.22 6.86
C LEU A 39 -3.04 4.67 7.53
N GLU A 40 -2.52 3.53 7.07
CA GLU A 40 -1.31 2.91 7.62
C GLU A 40 -0.09 3.84 7.57
N SER A 41 0.07 4.58 6.46
CA SER A 41 1.17 5.53 6.28
C SER A 41 1.01 6.78 7.16
N THR A 42 -0.20 7.32 7.26
CA THR A 42 -0.45 8.55 8.00
C THR A 42 -0.54 8.31 9.51
N THR A 43 -0.97 7.14 9.98
CA THR A 43 -1.09 6.83 11.41
C THR A 43 0.22 7.06 12.17
N MET A 44 1.39 6.75 11.60
CA MET A 44 2.65 6.99 12.31
C MET A 44 2.96 8.46 12.56
N ASN A 45 2.56 9.34 11.64
CA ASN A 45 2.71 10.77 11.82
C ASN A 45 1.85 11.31 12.97
N PHE A 46 0.74 10.63 13.29
CA PHE A 46 -0.10 10.96 14.46
C PHE A 46 0.41 10.32 15.76
N VAL A 47 0.92 9.08 15.72
CA VAL A 47 1.35 8.35 16.92
C VAL A 47 2.65 8.91 17.52
N LEU A 48 3.60 9.31 16.67
CA LEU A 48 4.91 9.81 17.10
C LEU A 48 4.85 11.05 18.04
N PRO A 49 4.03 12.09 17.78
CA PRO A 49 3.92 13.21 18.71
C PRO A 49 3.13 12.90 19.98
N ILE A 50 2.24 11.92 19.98
CA ILE A 50 1.46 11.56 21.18
C ILE A 50 2.31 10.75 22.16
N SER A 51 3.15 9.85 21.64
CA SER A 51 4.02 8.95 22.42
C SER A 51 5.32 9.58 22.90
N GLN A 52 5.53 10.88 22.65
CA GLN A 52 6.78 11.59 22.99
C GLN A 52 7.09 11.63 24.50
N CYS A 53 6.06 11.55 25.34
CA CYS A 53 6.19 11.57 26.79
C CYS A 53 6.48 10.18 27.40
N ASP A 54 6.08 9.11 26.71
CA ASP A 54 6.24 7.73 27.20
C ASP A 54 7.54 7.09 26.69
N ILE A 55 7.95 7.45 25.47
CA ILE A 55 9.09 6.85 24.79
C ILE A 55 10.14 7.93 24.53
N HIS A 56 11.19 7.94 25.35
CA HIS A 56 12.29 8.91 25.30
C HIS A 56 13.26 8.66 24.13
N TRP A 57 12.76 8.71 22.88
CA TRP A 57 13.60 8.71 21.68
C TRP A 57 14.11 10.11 21.34
N THR A 58 15.23 10.15 20.64
CA THR A 58 15.78 11.41 20.10
C THR A 58 14.85 11.95 19.02
N GLN A 59 14.80 13.27 18.83
CA GLN A 59 13.99 13.88 17.77
C GLN A 59 14.32 13.31 16.38
N ASN A 60 15.61 13.07 16.11
CA ASN A 60 16.08 12.50 14.85
C ASN A 60 15.56 11.07 14.63
N GLU A 61 15.50 10.27 15.69
CA GLU A 61 15.00 8.89 15.65
C GLU A 61 13.51 8.84 15.32
N ARG A 62 12.71 9.71 15.94
CA ARG A 62 11.28 9.85 15.63
C ARG A 62 11.04 10.24 14.17
N ASN A 63 11.79 11.22 13.69
CA ASN A 63 11.68 11.69 12.30
C ASN A 63 12.06 10.56 11.32
N LEU A 64 13.10 9.79 11.64
CA LEU A 64 13.53 8.67 10.82
C LEU A 64 12.46 7.56 10.77
N LEU A 65 11.78 7.28 11.88
CA LEU A 65 10.65 6.35 11.93
C LEU A 65 9.46 6.79 11.08
N GLY A 66 9.19 8.10 11.00
CA GLY A 66 8.15 8.62 10.11
C GLY A 66 8.53 8.46 8.63
N ALA A 67 9.81 8.56 8.31
CA ALA A 67 10.32 8.50 6.94
C ALA A 67 10.58 7.07 6.43
N VAL A 68 10.92 6.12 7.30
CA VAL A 68 11.39 4.78 6.90
C VAL A 68 10.37 4.01 6.06
N THR A 69 9.08 4.13 6.36
CA THR A 69 8.01 3.47 5.59
C THR A 69 8.00 3.98 4.14
N TYR A 70 8.14 5.29 3.93
CA TYR A 70 8.19 5.88 2.60
C TYR A 70 9.43 5.44 1.82
N ILE A 71 10.59 5.33 2.49
CA ILE A 71 11.81 4.82 1.89
C ILE A 71 11.61 3.38 1.40
N GLY A 72 10.97 2.53 2.24
CA GLY A 72 10.60 1.17 1.87
C GLY A 72 9.72 1.11 0.61
N ILE A 73 8.67 1.94 0.57
CA ILE A 73 7.73 2.02 -0.56
C ILE A 73 8.44 2.43 -1.85
N ILE A 74 9.34 3.42 -1.80
CA ILE A 74 10.07 3.89 -2.99
C ILE A 74 10.91 2.74 -3.56
N ILE A 75 11.67 2.04 -2.72
CA ILE A 75 12.54 0.93 -3.14
C ILE A 75 11.71 -0.21 -3.74
N SER A 76 10.59 -0.56 -3.12
CA SER A 76 9.78 -1.72 -3.50
C SER A 76 8.88 -1.46 -4.71
N SER A 77 8.49 -0.20 -4.96
CA SER A 77 7.56 0.17 -6.04
C SER A 77 7.99 -0.33 -7.43
N HIS A 78 9.28 -0.26 -7.75
CA HIS A 78 9.81 -0.73 -9.03
C HIS A 78 9.70 -2.26 -9.18
N PHE A 79 9.88 -2.99 -8.08
CA PHE A 79 9.85 -4.44 -8.09
C PHE A 79 8.42 -4.96 -8.22
N TRP A 80 7.52 -4.50 -7.34
CA TRP A 80 6.13 -4.97 -7.32
C TRP A 80 5.30 -4.46 -8.50
N GLY A 81 5.62 -3.28 -9.03
CA GLY A 81 4.99 -2.77 -10.25
C GLY A 81 5.24 -3.71 -11.44
N SER A 82 6.51 -4.03 -11.71
CA SER A 82 6.88 -4.95 -12.80
C SER A 82 6.33 -6.37 -12.59
N LEU A 83 6.29 -6.84 -11.34
CA LEU A 83 5.73 -8.15 -11.00
C LEU A 83 4.21 -8.20 -11.24
N GLY A 84 3.50 -7.10 -10.93
CA GLY A 84 2.07 -6.96 -11.12
C GLY A 84 1.66 -7.00 -12.59
N ASP A 85 2.48 -6.41 -13.45
CA ASP A 85 2.26 -6.40 -14.90
C ASP A 85 2.55 -7.77 -15.53
N SER A 86 3.54 -8.51 -15.01
CA SER A 86 3.97 -9.78 -15.60
C SER A 86 3.16 -11.00 -15.12
N LYS A 87 2.85 -11.08 -13.81
CA LYS A 87 2.23 -12.26 -13.18
C LYS A 87 0.76 -12.07 -12.83
N GLY A 88 0.23 -10.85 -13.01
CA GLY A 88 -1.16 -10.50 -12.75
C GLY A 88 -1.39 -9.84 -11.40
N ARG A 89 -2.21 -8.77 -11.41
CA ARG A 89 -2.48 -7.88 -10.26
C ARG A 89 -3.01 -8.58 -9.02
N LYS A 90 -3.91 -9.55 -9.13
CA LYS A 90 -4.51 -10.23 -7.96
C LYS A 90 -3.49 -11.08 -7.19
N ILE A 91 -2.59 -11.75 -7.91
CA ILE A 91 -1.56 -12.62 -7.32
C ILE A 91 -0.52 -11.79 -6.57
N VAL A 92 -0.30 -10.54 -6.99
CA VAL A 92 0.58 -9.61 -6.26
C VAL A 92 -0.15 -8.94 -5.09
N LEU A 93 -1.39 -8.46 -5.29
CA LEU A 93 -2.10 -7.66 -4.29
C LEU A 93 -2.51 -8.43 -3.02
N CYS A 94 -2.92 -9.70 -3.15
CA CYS A 94 -3.34 -10.49 -1.98
C CYS A 94 -2.19 -10.77 -0.99
N PRO A 95 -1.02 -11.31 -1.41
CA PRO A 95 0.06 -11.61 -0.47
C PRO A 95 0.67 -10.35 0.14
N THR A 96 0.82 -9.26 -0.62
CA THR A 96 1.35 -7.98 -0.10
C THR A 96 0.48 -7.45 1.04
N LEU A 97 -0.85 -7.47 0.87
CA LEU A 97 -1.79 -7.07 1.92
C LEU A 97 -1.74 -7.96 3.16
N ILE A 98 -1.62 -9.29 3.00
CA ILE A 98 -1.57 -10.21 4.13
C ILE A 98 -0.26 -10.04 4.91
N VAL A 99 0.87 -9.95 4.20
CA VAL A 99 2.18 -9.76 4.83
C VAL A 99 2.24 -8.38 5.51
N GLY A 100 1.76 -7.33 4.84
CA GLY A 100 1.64 -5.99 5.42
C GLY A 100 0.82 -5.98 6.71
N PHE A 101 -0.33 -6.65 6.72
CA PHE A 101 -1.17 -6.79 7.92
C PHE A 101 -0.46 -7.49 9.08
N ILE A 102 0.23 -8.60 8.81
CA ILE A 102 0.99 -9.33 9.84
C ILE A 102 2.11 -8.45 10.41
N LEU A 103 2.86 -7.76 9.54
CA LEU A 103 3.93 -6.86 9.96
C LEU A 103 3.40 -5.67 10.77
N SER A 104 2.25 -5.11 10.39
CA SER A 104 1.58 -4.05 11.13
C SER A 104 1.14 -4.51 12.51
N LEU A 105 0.58 -5.72 12.63
CA LEU A 105 0.22 -6.32 13.92
C LEU A 105 1.45 -6.53 14.81
N LEU A 106 2.54 -7.09 14.26
CA LEU A 106 3.79 -7.27 15.00
C LEU A 106 4.37 -5.92 15.44
N SER A 107 4.28 -4.91 14.59
CA SER A 107 4.75 -3.55 14.89
C SER A 107 3.99 -2.93 16.06
N SER A 108 2.70 -3.24 16.26
CA SER A 108 1.92 -2.72 17.38
C SER A 108 2.36 -3.27 18.74
N PHE A 109 2.98 -4.46 18.79
CA PHE A 109 3.51 -5.05 20.03
C PHE A 109 4.95 -4.65 20.32
N SER A 110 5.65 -4.01 19.37
CA SER A 110 7.05 -3.63 19.51
C SER A 110 7.20 -2.27 20.20
N ASN A 111 7.97 -2.21 21.29
CA ASN A 111 8.31 -0.97 22.00
C ASN A 111 9.77 -0.52 21.78
N SER A 112 10.60 -1.34 21.12
CA SER A 112 12.00 -1.00 20.83
C SER A 112 12.14 -0.25 19.52
N PHE A 113 12.97 0.81 19.49
CA PHE A 113 13.27 1.60 18.29
C PHE A 113 13.75 0.71 17.13
N ALA A 114 14.74 -0.16 17.37
CA ALA A 114 15.34 -0.98 16.32
C ALA A 114 14.34 -1.99 15.73
N VAL A 115 13.52 -2.59 16.57
CA VAL A 115 12.49 -3.56 16.14
C VAL A 115 11.39 -2.83 15.37
N MET A 116 10.94 -1.67 15.85
CA MET A 116 9.92 -0.88 15.15
C MET A 116 10.44 -0.35 13.81
N PHE A 117 11.69 0.12 13.75
CA PHE A 117 12.33 0.57 12.52
C PHE A 117 12.41 -0.54 11.47
N THR A 118 12.89 -1.73 11.86
CA THR A 118 13.02 -2.87 10.93
C THR A 118 11.66 -3.37 10.46
N LEU A 119 10.68 -3.54 11.37
CA LEU A 119 9.32 -3.96 11.01
C LEU A 119 8.66 -2.97 10.05
N ARG A 120 8.86 -1.65 10.24
CA ARG A 120 8.31 -0.61 9.35
C ARG A 120 9.00 -0.58 8.00
N LEU A 121 10.31 -0.80 7.96
CA LEU A 121 11.04 -0.94 6.70
C LEU A 121 10.50 -2.14 5.90
N PHE A 122 10.34 -3.30 6.54
CA PHE A 122 9.76 -4.47 5.88
C PHE A 122 8.32 -4.21 5.45
N ASN A 123 7.49 -3.60 6.30
CA ASN A 123 6.11 -3.29 5.95
C ASN A 123 6.03 -2.38 4.72
N GLY A 124 6.91 -1.37 4.57
CA GLY A 124 6.95 -0.56 3.33
C GLY A 124 7.51 -1.30 2.10
N ILE A 125 8.29 -2.36 2.30
CA ILE A 125 8.79 -3.20 1.20
C ILE A 125 7.71 -4.12 0.65
N TRP A 126 6.76 -4.54 1.48
CA TRP A 126 5.74 -5.52 1.13
C TRP A 126 4.41 -4.89 0.76
#